data_AF-A0A969T9C2-F1
#
_entry.id   AF-A0A969T9C2-F1
#
_cell.length_a   1.000
_cell.length_b   1.000
_cell.length_c   1.000
_cell.angle_alpha   90.00
_cell.angle_beta   90.00
_cell.angle_gamma   90.00
#
_symmetry.space_group_name_H-M   'P 1'
#
loop_
_entity.id
_entity.type
_entity.pdbx_description
1 polymer ?
#
loop_
_entity_poly.entity_id
_entity_poly.type
_entity_poly.pdbx_seq_one_letter_code
_entity_poly.pdbx_strand_id
1 'polypeptide(L)'
;MKIEDLYNDDFTHYLRDLGYIATDQTRTGKALCTVGEVDIMIRKENGTPVSIIEAFRLSSCGTDNTVISSHLNKLLHDYDSAGLKRNFVIIYAEAANYNTLWNNYILYITDLNSKKEFTGKNKLKSFTR
;
A
#
# COMPACT_ATOMS: atom_id res chain seq x y z
N MET A 1 -13.95 -12.17 8.22
CA MET A 1 -12.64 -11.51 8.36
C MET A 1 -11.84 -11.89 7.13
N LYS A 2 -11.36 -10.93 6.33
CA LYS A 2 -10.46 -11.25 5.23
C LYS A 2 -9.08 -11.54 5.83
N ILE A 3 -8.32 -12.43 5.22
CA ILE A 3 -6.98 -12.80 5.72
C ILE A 3 -5.98 -11.64 5.66
N GLU A 4 -6.21 -10.69 4.74
CA GLU A 4 -5.43 -9.44 4.62
C GLU A 4 -5.59 -8.56 5.86
N ASP A 5 -6.83 -8.38 6.34
CA ASP A 5 -7.12 -7.61 7.57
C ASP A 5 -6.33 -8.17 8.76
N LEU A 6 -6.25 -9.50 8.87
CA LEU A 6 -5.50 -10.17 9.94
C LEU A 6 -3.99 -9.87 9.86
N TYR A 7 -3.40 -9.96 8.66
CA TYR A 7 -1.99 -9.66 8.47
C TYR A 7 -1.67 -8.19 8.76
N ASN A 8 -2.57 -7.28 8.36
CA ASN A 8 -2.44 -5.85 8.63
C ASN A 8 -2.53 -5.57 10.13
N ASP A 9 -3.51 -6.16 10.84
CA ASP A 9 -3.67 -6.03 12.29
C ASP A 9 -2.44 -6.54 13.05
N ASP A 10 -1.94 -7.72 12.68
CA ASP A 10 -0.74 -8.32 13.29
C ASP A 10 0.50 -7.45 13.05
N PHE A 11 0.67 -6.92 11.84
CA PHE A 11 1.78 -6.03 11.52
C PHE A 11 1.68 -4.69 12.25
N THR A 12 0.48 -4.13 12.38
CA THR A 12 0.22 -2.94 13.19
C THR A 12 0.57 -3.17 14.66
N HIS A 13 0.19 -4.31 15.24
CA HIS A 13 0.58 -4.66 16.61
C HIS A 13 2.09 -4.76 16.76
N TYR A 14 2.77 -5.43 15.83
CA TYR A 14 4.22 -5.52 15.83
C TYR A 14 4.90 -4.14 15.78
N LEU A 15 4.40 -3.21 14.95
CA LEU A 15 4.91 -1.83 14.92
C LEU A 15 4.71 -1.10 16.25
N ARG A 16 3.56 -1.31 16.93
CA ARG A 16 3.29 -0.75 18.25
C ARG A 16 4.23 -1.32 19.31
N ASP A 17 4.52 -2.62 19.26
CA ASP A 17 5.46 -3.29 20.16
C ASP A 17 6.90 -2.77 19.99
N LEU A 18 7.27 -2.37 18.76
CA LEU A 18 8.52 -1.67 18.47
C LEU A 18 8.52 -0.19 18.92
N GLY A 19 7.41 0.32 19.44
CA GLY A 19 7.27 1.70 19.92
C GLY A 19 6.81 2.72 18.89
N TYR A 20 6.38 2.30 17.70
CA TYR A 20 5.79 3.22 16.72
C TYR A 20 4.33 3.53 17.04
N ILE A 21 3.92 4.77 16.79
CA ILE A 21 2.51 5.17 16.85
C ILE A 21 1.86 4.82 15.51
N ALA A 22 1.48 3.56 15.37
CA ALA A 22 0.77 3.01 14.22
C ALA A 22 -0.75 3.06 14.45
N THR A 23 -1.47 3.76 13.58
CA THR A 23 -2.92 3.92 13.64
C THR A 23 -3.58 3.46 12.35
N ASP A 24 -4.63 2.67 12.49
CA ASP A 24 -5.54 2.29 11.40
C ASP A 24 -6.59 3.40 11.30
N GLN A 25 -6.81 4.00 10.12
CA GLN A 25 -7.67 5.20 10.03
C GLN A 25 -9.14 4.95 10.42
N THR A 26 -9.59 3.69 10.42
CA THR A 26 -10.97 3.28 10.69
C THR A 26 -11.48 3.58 12.10
N ARG A 27 -10.61 3.86 13.08
CA ARG A 27 -11.04 4.00 14.49
C ARG A 27 -11.29 5.44 14.98
N THR A 28 -11.38 6.42 14.09
CA THR A 28 -11.62 7.83 14.50
C THR A 28 -12.95 8.44 14.03
N GLY A 29 -13.87 7.65 13.45
CA GLY A 29 -15.22 8.16 13.17
C GLY A 29 -16.05 7.22 12.31
N LYS A 30 -17.32 7.03 12.69
CA LYS A 30 -18.33 6.32 11.91
C LYS A 30 -18.53 6.96 10.54
N ALA A 31 -17.83 6.50 9.50
CA ALA A 31 -18.29 6.62 8.12
C ALA A 31 -17.52 5.62 7.23
N LEU A 32 -18.28 4.69 6.62
CA LEU A 32 -17.93 3.89 5.43
C LEU A 32 -16.90 2.76 5.61
N CYS A 33 -17.33 1.66 6.25
CA CYS A 33 -16.62 0.38 6.41
C CYS A 33 -16.29 -0.39 5.11
N THR A 34 -16.12 0.22 3.94
CA THR A 34 -15.94 -0.60 2.72
C THR A 34 -15.15 0.00 1.56
N VAL A 35 -14.87 1.31 1.50
CA VAL A 35 -14.15 1.89 0.35
C VAL A 35 -13.28 3.07 0.81
N GLY A 36 -11.95 2.93 0.77
CA GLY A 36 -11.00 4.01 1.04
C GLY A 36 -10.29 3.97 2.40
N GLU A 37 -10.12 2.80 3.01
CA GLU A 37 -9.36 2.66 4.26
C GLU A 37 -7.85 2.63 3.97
N VAL A 38 -7.11 3.51 4.65
CA VAL A 38 -5.65 3.47 4.71
C VAL A 38 -5.25 2.29 5.58
N ASP A 39 -4.40 1.39 5.07
CA ASP A 39 -4.01 0.19 5.83
C ASP A 39 -3.33 0.56 7.14
N ILE A 40 -2.22 1.32 7.10
CA ILE A 40 -1.51 1.74 8.33
C ILE A 40 -0.94 3.15 8.17
N MET A 41 -1.18 4.02 9.15
CA MET A 41 -0.58 5.35 9.23
C MET A 41 0.36 5.45 10.43
N ILE A 42 1.61 5.82 10.17
CA ILE A 42 2.61 6.09 11.21
C ILE A 42 2.55 7.57 11.57
N ARG A 43 2.55 7.85 12.86
CA ARG A 43 2.48 9.21 13.41
C ARG A 43 3.62 9.51 14.37
N LYS A 44 3.90 10.80 14.52
CA LYS A 44 4.65 11.33 15.67
C LYS A 44 3.76 11.38 16.90
N GLU A 45 4.37 11.56 18.07
CA GLU A 45 3.67 11.75 19.35
C GLU A 45 2.63 12.87 19.31
N ASN A 46 2.91 13.94 18.55
CA ASN A 46 1.97 15.05 18.36
C ASN A 46 0.83 14.75 17.35
N GLY A 47 0.69 13.50 16.91
CA GLY A 47 -0.33 13.06 15.96
C GLY A 47 -0.04 13.35 14.48
N THR A 48 1.07 14.02 14.15
CA THR A 48 1.42 14.36 12.76
C THR A 48 1.71 13.09 11.95
N PRO A 49 1.06 12.86 10.79
CA PRO A 49 1.38 11.75 9.89
C PRO A 49 2.81 11.88 9.37
N VAL A 50 3.56 10.77 9.34
CA VAL A 50 4.93 10.74 8.82
C VAL A 50 5.13 9.72 7.70
N SER A 51 4.30 8.68 7.67
CA SER A 51 4.34 7.65 6.64
C SER A 51 2.97 6.99 6.56
N ILE A 52 2.61 6.58 5.35
CA ILE A 52 1.54 5.63 5.09
C ILE A 52 2.17 4.31 4.63
N ILE A 53 1.59 3.19 5.07
CA ILE A 53 1.92 1.86 4.59
C ILE A 53 0.64 1.32 3.96
N GLU A 54 0.70 1.01 2.68
CA GLU A 54 -0.34 0.28 1.93
C GLU A 54 0.08 -1.19 1.86
N ALA A 55 -0.82 -2.12 2.13
CA ALA A 55 -0.55 -3.54 2.15
C ALA A 55 -1.61 -4.34 1.38
N PHE A 56 -1.19 -5.19 0.45
CA PHE A 56 -2.14 -5.99 -0.34
C PHE A 56 -1.59 -7.36 -0.74
N ARG A 57 -2.50 -8.30 -0.98
CA ARG A 57 -2.16 -9.65 -1.45
C ARG A 57 -1.94 -9.69 -2.95
N LEU A 58 -0.92 -10.45 -3.38
CA LEU A 58 -0.61 -10.62 -4.80
C LEU A 58 -0.22 -12.08 -5.09
N SER A 59 -1.10 -12.80 -5.78
CA SER A 59 -0.87 -14.19 -6.18
C SER A 59 -0.27 -14.32 -7.58
N SER A 60 -0.48 -13.33 -8.45
CA SER A 60 0.13 -13.25 -9.78
C SER A 60 0.25 -11.81 -10.24
N CYS A 61 1.19 -11.54 -11.14
CA CYS A 61 1.38 -10.25 -11.78
C CYS A 61 1.50 -10.48 -13.28
N GLY A 62 0.63 -9.83 -14.06
CA GLY A 62 0.58 -9.89 -15.51
C GLY A 62 0.30 -8.51 -16.08
N THR A 63 0.27 -8.38 -17.41
CA THR A 63 0.07 -7.10 -18.11
C THR A 63 -1.24 -6.41 -17.72
N ASP A 64 -2.30 -7.19 -17.49
CA ASP A 64 -3.64 -6.70 -17.17
C ASP A 64 -3.93 -6.69 -15.66
N ASN A 65 -2.90 -6.89 -14.82
CA ASN A 65 -3.10 -6.82 -13.37
C ASN A 65 -3.42 -5.37 -12.97
N THR A 66 -4.58 -5.15 -12.37
CA THR A 66 -5.04 -3.84 -11.93
C THR A 66 -4.86 -3.60 -10.43
N VAL A 67 -4.49 -4.66 -9.68
CA VAL A 67 -4.31 -4.63 -8.23
C VAL A 67 -3.20 -3.64 -7.87
N ILE A 68 -2.04 -3.79 -8.49
CA ILE A 68 -0.87 -2.94 -8.18
C ILE A 68 -1.17 -1.47 -8.47
N SER A 69 -1.69 -1.14 -9.66
CA SER A 69 -2.04 0.24 -10.00
C SER A 69 -3.14 0.81 -9.09
N SER A 70 -4.13 0.00 -8.70
CA SER A 70 -5.22 0.43 -7.82
C SER A 70 -4.69 0.83 -6.44
N HIS A 71 -3.87 -0.02 -5.82
CA HIS A 71 -3.28 0.28 -4.50
C HIS A 71 -2.27 1.43 -4.56
N LEU A 72 -1.46 1.52 -5.62
CA LEU A 72 -0.57 2.67 -5.79
C LEU A 72 -1.32 3.98 -6.00
N ASN A 73 -2.45 3.97 -6.72
CA ASN A 73 -3.28 5.16 -6.85
C ASN A 73 -3.84 5.59 -5.49
N LYS A 74 -4.36 4.65 -4.69
CA LYS A 74 -4.86 4.94 -3.35
C LYS A 74 -3.78 5.59 -2.49
N LEU A 75 -2.61 4.95 -2.40
CA LEU A 75 -1.49 5.46 -1.62
C LEU A 75 -1.07 6.87 -2.05
N LEU A 76 -0.88 7.10 -3.34
CA LEU A 76 -0.27 8.32 -3.87
C LEU A 76 -1.24 9.47 -4.12
N HIS A 77 -2.54 9.20 -4.25
CA HIS A 77 -3.53 10.19 -4.68
C HIS A 77 -4.70 10.35 -3.71
N ASP A 78 -5.10 9.27 -3.04
CA ASP A 78 -6.23 9.32 -2.12
C ASP A 78 -5.75 9.55 -0.68
N TYR A 79 -4.64 8.93 -0.29
CA TYR A 79 -4.18 8.92 1.10
C TYR A 79 -3.07 9.93 1.37
N ASP A 80 -2.04 9.98 0.53
CA ASP A 80 -0.94 10.93 0.69
C ASP A 80 -1.26 12.32 0.13
N SER A 81 -2.29 12.95 0.69
CA SER A 81 -2.66 14.34 0.38
C SER A 81 -1.61 15.37 0.85
N ALA A 82 -0.79 15.00 1.83
CA ALA A 82 0.20 15.88 2.45
C ALA A 82 1.58 15.82 1.77
N GLY A 83 1.81 14.88 0.84
CA GLY A 83 3.10 14.68 0.20
C GLY A 83 4.17 14.23 1.21
N LEU A 84 3.86 13.18 1.97
CA LEU A 84 4.76 12.59 2.94
C LEU A 84 6.07 12.18 2.27
N LYS A 85 7.18 12.38 2.99
CA LYS A 85 8.53 12.15 2.42
C LYS A 85 8.76 10.69 2.02
N ARG A 86 8.12 9.75 2.71
CA ARG A 86 8.28 8.32 2.53
C ARG A 86 6.96 7.62 2.86
N ASN A 87 6.53 6.77 1.94
CA ASN A 87 5.45 5.81 2.14
C ASN A 87 5.96 4.43 1.72
N PHE A 88 5.30 3.39 2.20
CA PHE A 88 5.70 2.01 1.95
C PHE A 88 4.55 1.22 1.33
N VAL A 89 4.91 0.24 0.51
CA VAL A 89 3.99 -0.77 -0.01
C VAL A 89 4.48 -2.12 0.46
N ILE A 90 3.61 -2.89 1.10
CA ILE A 90 3.85 -4.27 1.50
C ILE A 90 3.02 -5.17 0.61
N ILE A 91 3.66 -6.19 0.02
CA ILE A 91 2.96 -7.15 -0.83
C ILE A 91 3.04 -8.51 -0.16
N TYR A 92 1.88 -9.04 0.23
CA TYR A 92 1.75 -10.41 0.69
C TYR A 92 1.75 -11.33 -0.53
N ALA A 93 2.93 -11.83 -0.88
CA ALA A 93 3.13 -12.67 -2.05
C ALA A 93 2.57 -14.08 -1.82
N GLU A 94 1.59 -14.47 -2.64
CA GLU A 94 0.92 -15.78 -2.57
C GLU A 94 1.17 -16.62 -3.84
N ALA A 95 2.18 -16.24 -4.62
CA ALA A 95 2.48 -16.91 -5.86
C ALA A 95 3.06 -18.30 -5.64
N ALA A 96 2.59 -19.26 -6.43
CA ALA A 96 3.18 -20.60 -6.50
C ALA A 96 4.66 -20.56 -6.93
N ASN A 97 5.04 -19.57 -7.74
CA ASN A 97 6.43 -19.28 -8.09
C ASN A 97 6.75 -17.81 -7.82
N TYR A 98 7.46 -17.56 -6.72
CA TYR A 98 7.86 -16.23 -6.30
C TYR A 98 8.74 -15.52 -7.34
N ASN A 99 9.68 -16.22 -7.97
CA ASN A 99 10.59 -15.61 -8.95
C ASN A 99 9.82 -15.07 -10.17
N THR A 100 8.83 -15.82 -10.65
CA THR A 100 7.95 -15.36 -11.72
C THR A 100 7.15 -14.13 -11.30
N LEU A 101 6.56 -14.14 -10.10
CA LEU A 101 5.84 -12.99 -9.56
C LEU A 101 6.73 -11.75 -9.49
N TRP A 102 7.94 -11.89 -8.94
CA TRP A 102 8.88 -10.80 -8.74
C TRP A 102 9.36 -10.19 -10.05
N ASN A 103 9.73 -11.03 -11.03
CA ASN A 103 10.15 -10.55 -12.35
C ASN A 103 9.02 -9.79 -13.05
N ASN A 104 7.79 -10.31 -12.98
CA ASN A 104 6.64 -9.65 -13.58
C ASN A 104 6.29 -8.34 -12.85
N TYR A 105 6.42 -8.31 -11.52
CA TYR A 105 6.22 -7.10 -10.73
C TYR A 105 7.22 -6.00 -11.12
N ILE A 106 8.51 -6.34 -11.26
CA ILE A 106 9.53 -5.38 -11.72
C ILE A 106 9.16 -4.81 -13.09
N LEU A 107 8.79 -5.67 -14.04
CA LEU A 107 8.36 -5.23 -15.38
C LEU A 107 7.12 -4.33 -15.29
N TYR A 108 6.15 -4.70 -14.46
CA TYR A 108 4.94 -3.94 -14.26
C TYR A 108 5.22 -2.53 -13.69
N ILE A 109 6.03 -2.41 -12.64
CA ILE A 109 6.39 -1.13 -12.02
C ILE A 109 7.21 -0.28 -12.98
N THR A 110 8.14 -0.89 -13.72
CA THR A 110 8.95 -0.17 -14.72
C THR A 110 8.07 0.45 -15.81
N ASP A 111 6.99 -0.23 -16.20
CA ASP A 111 6.00 0.23 -17.18
C ASP A 111 4.77 0.91 -16.54
N LEU A 112 4.83 1.28 -15.27
CA LEU A 112 3.65 1.74 -14.50
C LEU A 112 2.99 2.97 -15.13
N ASN A 113 3.77 3.93 -15.61
CA ASN A 113 3.26 5.16 -16.20
C ASN A 113 2.47 4.94 -17.50
N SER A 114 2.67 3.81 -18.17
CA SER A 114 1.96 3.40 -19.39
C SER A 114 0.66 2.66 -19.10
N LYS A 115 0.43 2.23 -17.85
CA LYS A 115 -0.78 1.49 -17.46
C LYS A 115 -1.99 2.42 -17.48
N LYS A 116 -3.07 1.98 -18.12
CA LYS A 116 -4.31 2.77 -18.24
C LYS A 116 -4.96 3.01 -16.89
N GLU A 117 -4.77 2.06 -15.98
CA GLU A 117 -5.32 2.03 -14.64
C GLU A 117 -4.52 2.88 -13.67
N PHE A 118 -3.30 3.33 -14.02
CA PHE A 118 -2.50 4.25 -13.22
C PHE A 118 -2.76 5.70 -13.65
N THR A 119 -3.87 6.24 -13.15
CA THR A 119 -4.50 7.47 -13.66
C THR A 119 -4.08 8.73 -12.93
N GLY A 120 -3.34 8.64 -11.83
CA GLY A 120 -3.10 9.83 -11.02
C GLY A 120 -2.00 10.76 -11.51
N LYS A 121 -1.96 11.93 -10.86
CA LYS A 121 -1.13 13.08 -11.25
C LYS A 121 0.36 12.83 -11.04
N ASN A 122 0.71 12.10 -9.98
CA ASN A 122 2.11 11.81 -9.67
C ASN A 122 2.56 10.61 -10.49
N LYS A 123 3.53 10.84 -11.37
CA LYS A 123 4.13 9.78 -12.20
C LYS A 123 5.35 9.18 -11.51
N LEU A 124 5.58 7.90 -11.76
CA LEU A 124 6.78 7.23 -11.30
C LEU A 124 8.00 7.86 -12.00
N LYS A 125 8.91 8.44 -11.21
CA LYS A 125 10.13 9.05 -11.74
C LYS A 125 11.23 8.02 -11.99
N SER A 126 11.39 7.07 -11.08
CA SER A 126 12.44 6.06 -11.12
C SER A 126 12.06 4.87 -10.25
N PHE A 127 12.48 3.68 -10.66
CA PHE A 127 12.39 2.46 -9.86
C PHE A 127 13.78 1.82 -9.78
N THR A 128 14.21 1.47 -8.57
CA THR A 128 15.49 0.79 -8.30
C THR A 128 15.18 -0.51 -7.57
N ARG A 129 15.90 -1.57 -7.94
CA ARG A 129 15.73 -2.95 -7.49
C ARG A 129 16.90 -3.35 -6.60
#